data_AF-A0A1I3ISU0-F1
#
_entry.id   AF-A0A1I3ISU0-F1
#
_cell.length_a   1.000
_cell.length_b   1.000
_cell.length_c   1.000
_cell.angle_alpha   90.00
_cell.angle_beta   90.00
_cell.angle_gamma   90.00
#
_symmetry.space_group_name_H-M   'P 1'
#
loop_
_entity.id
_entity.type
_entity.pdbx_description
1 polymer ?
#
loop_
_entity_poly.entity_id
_entity_poly.type
_entity_poly.pdbx_seq_one_letter_code
_entity_poly.pdbx_strand_id
1 'polypeptide(L)'
;MTEAPSLASLAAAARETYLSFFAGMVEATVEPGVEGMSEVGVDLEDPGFLGGLYRFDLVLRLPDDRAVSLDFAMEVPHGQDLPAFAERVGALTLHVFRLRWDDVVVHHDLGDLPEDALEGWFERWFNVHEPEGEDDPFPADRLHSASVATGAVSVDFGTAPSAALVELVSLLEARGAKAVQIDASRDDAETDPDDETVEDVELDEDESLLDIVRRRGPLLN
;
A
#
# COMPACT_ATOMS: atom_id res chain seq x y z
N MET A 1 9.46 29.60 -8.08
CA MET A 1 9.74 28.65 -9.18
C MET A 1 9.44 27.28 -8.60
N THR A 2 8.35 26.65 -9.01
CA THR A 2 8.06 25.26 -8.64
C THR A 2 9.04 24.38 -9.42
N GLU A 3 9.82 23.57 -8.73
CA GLU A 3 10.66 22.56 -9.40
C GLU A 3 9.76 21.60 -10.17
N ALA A 4 10.27 21.07 -11.30
CA ALA A 4 9.58 20.02 -12.01
C ALA A 4 9.42 18.81 -11.07
N PRO A 5 8.31 18.06 -11.13
CA PRO A 5 8.16 16.86 -10.33
C PRO A 5 9.32 15.90 -10.63
N SER A 6 9.77 15.19 -9.60
CA SER A 6 10.69 14.05 -9.68
C SER A 6 10.00 12.80 -9.11
N LEU A 7 10.54 11.61 -9.39
CA LEU A 7 10.05 10.38 -8.76
C LEU A 7 10.03 10.52 -7.23
N ALA A 8 11.09 11.09 -6.63
CA ALA A 8 11.18 11.29 -5.19
C ALA A 8 10.07 12.19 -4.65
N SER A 9 9.74 13.30 -5.34
CA SER A 9 8.66 14.19 -4.91
C SER A 9 7.28 13.56 -5.04
N LEU A 10 7.06 12.73 -6.08
CA LEU A 10 5.77 12.05 -6.29
C LEU A 10 5.58 10.91 -5.30
N ALA A 11 6.64 10.12 -5.06
CA ALA A 11 6.65 9.09 -4.04
C ALA A 11 6.38 9.68 -2.65
N ALA A 12 7.01 10.81 -2.30
CA ALA A 12 6.74 11.51 -1.05
C ALA A 12 5.28 11.97 -0.97
N ALA A 13 4.74 12.57 -2.03
CA ALA A 13 3.34 13.01 -2.05
C ALA A 13 2.35 11.83 -1.90
N ALA A 14 2.58 10.72 -2.61
CA ALA A 14 1.75 9.52 -2.52
C ALA A 14 1.75 8.94 -1.10
N ARG A 15 2.95 8.82 -0.51
CA ARG A 15 3.13 8.36 0.86
C ARG A 15 2.40 9.24 1.87
N GLU A 16 2.54 10.57 1.79
CA GLU A 16 1.88 11.47 2.74
C GLU A 16 0.34 11.37 2.67
N THR A 17 -0.20 11.21 1.47
CA THR A 17 -1.64 10.95 1.28
C THR A 17 -2.04 9.64 1.96
N TYR A 18 -1.30 8.56 1.72
CA TYR A 18 -1.59 7.27 2.32
C TYR A 18 -1.44 7.29 3.85
N LEU A 19 -0.38 7.89 4.40
CA LEU A 19 -0.20 7.99 5.85
C LEU A 19 -1.33 8.75 6.54
N SER A 20 -1.82 9.81 5.90
CA SER A 20 -2.97 10.56 6.42
C SER A 20 -4.23 9.69 6.45
N PHE A 21 -4.45 8.90 5.39
CA PHE A 21 -5.53 7.91 5.33
C PHE A 21 -5.37 6.83 6.39
N PHE A 22 -4.21 6.17 6.46
CA PHE A 22 -3.89 5.11 7.41
C PHE A 22 -4.11 5.55 8.85
N ALA A 23 -3.57 6.71 9.24
CA ALA A 23 -3.74 7.25 10.59
C ALA A 23 -5.22 7.50 10.93
N GLY A 24 -5.98 8.05 9.97
CA GLY A 24 -7.43 8.23 10.12
C GLY A 24 -8.18 6.91 10.26
N MET A 25 -7.79 5.88 9.50
CA MET A 25 -8.39 4.54 9.58
C MET A 25 -8.11 3.87 10.92
N VAL A 26 -6.87 3.93 11.42
CA VAL A 26 -6.54 3.39 12.75
C VAL A 26 -7.34 4.10 13.84
N GLU A 27 -7.38 5.44 13.83
CA GLU A 27 -8.13 6.22 14.80
C GLU A 27 -9.64 5.91 14.77
N ALA A 28 -10.22 5.77 13.57
CA ALA A 28 -11.64 5.46 13.41
C ALA A 28 -12.00 4.02 13.80
N THR A 29 -11.04 3.09 13.75
CA THR A 29 -11.28 1.66 13.95
C THR A 29 -11.06 1.22 15.40
N VAL A 30 -10.14 1.84 16.13
CA VAL A 30 -9.81 1.44 17.51
C VAL A 30 -10.81 2.03 18.51
N GLU A 31 -11.78 1.22 18.93
CA GLU A 31 -12.79 1.61 19.93
C GLU A 31 -12.29 1.50 21.39
N PRO A 32 -12.91 2.22 22.35
CA PRO A 32 -12.58 2.08 23.77
C PRO A 32 -12.74 0.63 24.28
N GLY A 33 -11.65 0.06 24.80
CA GLY A 33 -11.64 -1.30 25.35
C GLY A 33 -11.26 -2.38 24.34
N VAL A 34 -10.98 -2.02 23.09
CA VAL A 34 -10.33 -2.88 22.09
C VAL A 34 -8.83 -2.52 22.08
N GLU A 35 -7.98 -3.54 22.11
CA GLU A 35 -6.54 -3.35 21.93
C GLU A 35 -6.22 -3.46 20.44
N GLY A 36 -5.62 -2.42 19.86
CA GLY A 36 -5.17 -2.40 18.46
C GLY A 36 -3.66 -2.43 18.37
N MET A 37 -3.13 -3.29 17.50
CA MET A 37 -1.72 -3.37 17.15
C MET A 37 -1.58 -3.08 15.67
N SER A 38 -0.93 -1.97 15.31
CA SER A 38 -0.67 -1.61 13.92
C SER A 38 0.54 -2.37 13.37
N GLU A 39 0.61 -2.51 12.05
CA GLU A 39 1.84 -2.91 11.34
C GLU A 39 2.36 -4.29 11.78
N VAL A 40 1.49 -5.30 11.83
CA VAL A 40 1.82 -6.64 12.35
C VAL A 40 2.33 -7.56 11.24
N GLY A 41 3.63 -7.87 11.28
CA GLY A 41 4.28 -8.78 10.34
C GLY A 41 3.99 -10.25 10.63
N VAL A 42 3.77 -11.04 9.60
CA VAL A 42 3.49 -12.48 9.66
C VAL A 42 4.22 -13.24 8.57
N ASP A 43 4.47 -14.52 8.84
CA ASP A 43 4.92 -15.51 7.87
C ASP A 43 3.69 -16.26 7.34
N LEU A 44 3.47 -16.17 6.03
CA LEU A 44 2.42 -16.86 5.31
C LEU A 44 3.00 -18.12 4.67
N GLU A 45 2.25 -19.21 4.75
CA GLU A 45 2.59 -20.45 4.04
C GLU A 45 2.48 -20.34 2.51
N ASP A 46 2.04 -19.18 1.98
CA ASP A 46 1.82 -18.90 0.57
C ASP A 46 3.09 -18.36 -0.12
N PRO A 47 3.59 -19.00 -1.21
CA PRO A 47 4.76 -18.52 -1.95
C PRO A 47 4.52 -17.24 -2.78
N GLY A 48 3.32 -16.65 -2.74
CA GLY A 48 2.98 -15.46 -3.55
C GLY A 48 3.75 -14.18 -3.19
N PHE A 49 4.26 -14.07 -1.96
CA PHE A 49 5.02 -12.90 -1.48
C PHE A 49 6.50 -13.23 -1.29
N LEU A 50 7.35 -12.22 -1.44
CA LEU A 50 8.78 -12.35 -1.17
C LEU A 50 9.02 -12.88 0.24
N GLY A 51 9.68 -14.03 0.33
CA GLY A 51 9.96 -14.70 1.61
C GLY A 51 8.72 -15.21 2.35
N GLY A 52 7.54 -15.25 1.73
CA GLY A 52 6.27 -15.57 2.39
C GLY A 52 5.83 -14.51 3.40
N LEU A 53 6.42 -13.31 3.38
CA LEU A 53 6.18 -12.30 4.41
C LEU A 53 5.10 -11.30 4.02
N TYR A 54 4.22 -10.99 4.99
CA TYR A 54 3.14 -10.02 4.86
C TYR A 54 3.00 -9.21 6.14
N ARG A 55 2.49 -7.97 6.05
CA ARG A 55 2.17 -7.14 7.20
C ARG A 55 0.73 -6.68 7.12
N PHE A 56 -0.03 -6.96 8.17
CA PHE A 56 -1.37 -6.39 8.33
C PHE A 56 -1.27 -4.94 8.78
N ASP A 57 -2.14 -4.08 8.24
CA ASP A 57 -2.27 -2.70 8.68
C ASP A 57 -2.61 -2.61 10.16
N LEU A 58 -3.59 -3.41 10.60
CA LEU A 58 -4.09 -3.40 11.97
C LEU A 58 -4.59 -4.78 12.42
N VAL A 59 -4.20 -5.19 13.62
CA VAL A 59 -4.76 -6.35 14.32
C VAL A 59 -5.48 -5.87 15.58
N LEU A 60 -6.77 -6.18 15.68
CA LEU A 60 -7.60 -5.87 16.83
C LEU A 60 -7.74 -7.11 17.73
N ARG A 61 -7.59 -6.94 19.04
CA ARG A 61 -7.99 -7.92 20.05
C ARG A 61 -9.31 -7.48 20.67
N LEU A 62 -10.35 -8.28 20.42
CA LEU A 62 -11.70 -8.05 20.91
C LEU A 62 -11.83 -8.45 22.40
N PRO A 63 -12.87 -7.98 23.12
CA PRO A 63 -13.09 -8.31 24.53
C PRO A 63 -13.29 -9.81 24.84
N ASP A 64 -13.56 -10.63 23.82
CA ASP A 64 -13.72 -12.08 23.92
C ASP A 64 -12.44 -12.85 23.52
N ASP A 65 -11.29 -12.18 23.51
CA ASP A 65 -9.96 -12.67 23.14
C ASP A 65 -9.79 -13.09 21.67
N ARG A 66 -10.80 -12.85 20.81
CA ARG A 66 -10.61 -13.04 19.36
C ARG A 66 -9.74 -11.94 18.76
N ALA A 67 -8.95 -12.32 17.76
CA ALA A 67 -8.17 -11.39 16.95
C ALA A 67 -8.82 -11.19 15.58
N VAL A 68 -8.82 -9.96 15.08
CA VAL A 68 -9.25 -9.60 13.73
C VAL A 68 -8.11 -8.85 13.06
N SER A 69 -7.61 -9.36 11.93
CA SER A 69 -6.66 -8.67 11.08
C SER A 69 -7.40 -7.85 10.03
N LEU A 70 -6.90 -6.66 9.74
CA LEU A 70 -7.48 -5.71 8.81
C LEU A 70 -6.38 -5.19 7.88
N ASP A 71 -6.73 -5.08 6.60
CA ASP A 71 -5.96 -4.40 5.57
C ASP A 71 -6.79 -3.24 5.02
N PHE A 72 -6.20 -2.05 4.96
CA PHE A 72 -6.83 -0.82 4.53
C PHE A 72 -6.54 -0.58 3.06
N ALA A 73 -7.59 -0.67 2.25
CA ALA A 73 -7.55 -0.27 0.87
C ALA A 73 -7.88 1.22 0.76
N MET A 74 -6.90 2.04 0.37
CA MET A 74 -7.18 3.45 0.08
C MET A 74 -7.94 3.55 -1.25
N GLU A 75 -9.09 4.21 -1.22
CA GLU A 75 -9.79 4.66 -2.42
C GLU A 75 -9.36 6.09 -2.74
N VAL A 76 -8.98 6.35 -3.99
CA VAL A 76 -8.60 7.69 -4.45
C VAL A 76 -9.75 8.24 -5.29
N PRO A 77 -10.46 9.29 -4.82
CA PRO A 77 -11.55 9.89 -5.59
C PRO A 77 -11.09 10.33 -6.98
N HIS A 78 -11.96 10.14 -7.97
CA HIS A 78 -11.66 10.51 -9.35
C HIS A 78 -11.19 11.96 -9.46
N GLY A 79 -10.05 12.17 -10.14
CA GLY A 79 -9.46 13.50 -10.34
C GLY A 79 -8.58 13.99 -9.18
N GLN A 80 -8.35 13.17 -8.15
CA GLN A 80 -7.35 13.42 -7.11
C GLN A 80 -6.04 12.63 -7.33
N ASP A 81 -5.92 11.93 -8.46
CA ASP A 81 -4.68 11.25 -8.83
C ASP A 81 -3.50 12.21 -8.93
N LEU A 82 -2.34 11.73 -8.49
CA LEU A 82 -1.08 12.42 -8.74
C LEU A 82 -0.84 12.53 -10.26
N PRO A 83 -0.21 13.63 -10.72
CA PRO A 83 -0.02 13.85 -12.14
C PRO A 83 0.86 12.76 -12.75
N ALA A 84 0.50 12.33 -13.96
CA ALA A 84 1.35 11.48 -14.76
C ALA A 84 2.72 12.13 -14.98
N PHE A 85 3.77 11.31 -14.94
CA PHE A 85 5.13 11.76 -14.89
C PHE A 85 6.03 10.90 -15.76
N ALA A 86 7.02 11.54 -16.39
CA ALA A 86 8.05 10.84 -17.13
C ALA A 86 9.40 11.49 -16.88
N GLU A 87 10.40 10.67 -16.59
CA GLU A 87 11.76 11.11 -16.31
C GLU A 87 12.76 10.13 -16.90
N ARG A 88 13.98 10.63 -17.14
CA ARG A 88 15.12 9.79 -17.46
C ARG A 88 16.02 9.65 -16.22
N VAL A 89 16.10 8.44 -15.69
CA VAL A 89 16.97 8.10 -14.55
C VAL A 89 18.19 7.36 -15.11
N GLY A 90 19.31 8.06 -15.29
CA GLY A 90 20.49 7.46 -15.92
C GLY A 90 20.22 6.94 -17.33
N ALA A 91 20.31 5.62 -17.53
CA ALA A 91 19.99 4.97 -18.80
C ALA A 91 18.50 4.59 -18.96
N LEU A 92 17.75 4.58 -17.85
CA LEU A 92 16.37 4.16 -17.74
C LEU A 92 15.41 5.27 -18.18
N THR A 93 14.40 4.92 -18.96
CA THR A 93 13.21 5.75 -19.17
C THR A 93 12.13 5.30 -18.17
N LEU A 94 11.68 6.23 -17.32
CA LEU A 94 10.66 6.00 -16.30
C LEU A 94 9.37 6.70 -16.71
N HIS A 95 8.26 5.97 -16.60
CA HIS A 95 6.91 6.51 -16.69
C HIS A 95 6.14 6.16 -15.44
N VAL A 96 5.39 7.11 -14.88
CA VAL A 96 4.56 6.93 -13.70
C VAL A 96 3.16 7.45 -14.01
N PHE A 97 2.16 6.61 -13.76
CA PHE A 97 0.75 6.93 -13.90
C PHE A 97 0.02 6.38 -12.68
N ARG A 98 -1.01 7.07 -12.15
CA ARG A 98 -1.85 6.54 -11.06
C ARG A 98 -1.06 5.95 -9.87
N LEU A 99 -0.04 6.66 -9.39
CA LEU A 99 0.77 6.19 -8.27
C LEU A 99 -0.07 6.11 -6.99
N ARG A 100 -0.21 4.92 -6.42
CA ARG A 100 -0.89 4.66 -5.14
C ARG A 100 0.05 3.92 -4.21
N TRP A 101 0.22 4.44 -3.00
CA TRP A 101 1.28 3.97 -2.12
C TRP A 101 1.05 2.53 -1.63
N ASP A 102 -0.21 2.17 -1.39
CA ASP A 102 -0.68 0.84 -0.97
C ASP A 102 -0.87 -0.15 -2.12
N ASP A 103 -0.63 0.26 -3.37
CA ASP A 103 -0.81 -0.60 -4.54
C ASP A 103 0.06 -0.07 -5.69
N VAL A 104 1.36 -0.35 -5.60
CA VAL A 104 2.32 0.00 -6.65
C VAL A 104 2.67 -1.24 -7.46
N VAL A 105 2.48 -1.15 -8.78
CA VAL A 105 3.00 -2.13 -9.73
C VAL A 105 4.10 -1.47 -10.57
N VAL A 106 5.29 -2.04 -10.49
CA VAL A 106 6.47 -1.61 -11.25
C VAL A 106 6.71 -2.60 -12.39
N HIS A 107 6.25 -2.24 -13.59
CA HIS A 107 6.53 -2.98 -14.82
C HIS A 107 7.92 -2.63 -15.34
N HIS A 108 8.66 -3.64 -15.82
CA HIS A 108 10.03 -3.47 -16.31
C HIS A 108 10.32 -4.35 -17.53
N ASP A 109 11.35 -3.98 -18.28
CA ASP A 109 11.81 -4.71 -19.47
C ASP A 109 12.92 -5.74 -19.20
N LEU A 110 13.29 -5.93 -17.94
CA LEU A 110 14.01 -7.15 -17.53
C LEU A 110 13.06 -8.33 -17.75
N GLY A 111 13.58 -9.45 -18.29
CA GLY A 111 12.81 -10.69 -18.45
C GLY A 111 12.44 -11.28 -17.08
N ASP A 112 12.87 -12.50 -16.81
CA ASP A 112 12.72 -13.05 -15.46
C ASP A 112 13.71 -12.36 -14.51
N LEU A 113 13.16 -11.70 -13.49
CA LEU A 113 13.92 -11.18 -12.36
C LEU A 113 13.97 -12.29 -11.31
N PRO A 114 15.16 -12.82 -10.93
CA PRO A 114 15.21 -13.86 -9.91
C PRO A 114 14.79 -13.25 -8.56
N GLU A 115 14.13 -14.05 -7.73
CA GLU A 115 13.55 -13.60 -6.45
C GLU A 115 14.60 -12.96 -5.53
N ASP A 116 15.81 -13.53 -5.51
CA ASP A 116 16.97 -13.03 -4.77
C ASP A 116 17.47 -11.65 -5.24
N ALA A 117 16.99 -11.15 -6.39
CA ALA A 117 17.32 -9.82 -6.86
C ALA A 117 16.78 -8.72 -5.93
N LEU A 118 15.64 -8.95 -5.29
CA LEU A 118 15.01 -7.96 -4.44
C LEU A 118 15.12 -8.28 -2.96
N GLU A 119 15.62 -9.46 -2.59
CA GLU A 119 15.73 -9.94 -1.20
C GLU A 119 16.34 -8.88 -0.27
N GLY A 120 17.56 -8.40 -0.54
CA GLY A 120 18.20 -7.42 0.35
C GLY A 120 17.53 -6.03 0.39
N TRP A 121 16.73 -5.68 -0.62
CA TRP A 121 15.89 -4.46 -0.59
C TRP A 121 14.63 -4.72 0.24
N PHE A 122 13.98 -5.85 0.03
CA PHE A 122 12.78 -6.23 0.75
C PHE A 122 13.07 -6.43 2.23
N GLU A 123 14.09 -7.20 2.60
CA GLU A 123 14.50 -7.44 3.99
C GLU A 123 14.75 -6.14 4.76
N ARG A 124 15.37 -5.14 4.10
CA ARG A 124 15.61 -3.82 4.68
C ARG A 124 14.31 -3.11 5.01
N TRP A 125 13.41 -3.01 4.03
CA TRP A 125 12.24 -2.14 4.14
C TRP A 125 11.04 -2.84 4.80
N PHE A 126 10.95 -4.16 4.70
CA PHE A 126 10.02 -4.97 5.50
C PHE A 126 10.50 -5.09 6.96
N ASN A 127 11.81 -4.99 7.18
CA ASN A 127 12.49 -5.09 8.46
C ASN A 127 12.32 -6.46 9.14
N VAL A 128 12.91 -7.47 8.52
CA VAL A 128 12.87 -8.87 8.98
C VAL A 128 13.74 -9.16 10.21
N HIS A 129 14.55 -8.20 10.68
CA HIS A 129 15.63 -8.45 11.64
C HIS A 129 15.60 -7.59 12.91
N GLU A 130 14.68 -6.63 13.05
CA GLU A 130 14.61 -5.91 14.33
C GLU A 130 13.89 -6.72 15.40
N PRO A 131 14.32 -6.58 16.67
CA PRO A 131 13.65 -7.20 17.80
C PRO A 131 12.27 -6.57 18.01
N GLU A 132 11.27 -7.43 18.25
CA GLU A 132 9.98 -7.02 18.81
C GLU A 132 10.20 -6.18 20.09
N GLY A 133 9.73 -4.93 20.12
CA GLY A 133 9.70 -4.15 21.36
C GLY A 133 10.16 -2.70 21.31
N GLU A 134 10.06 -1.99 20.18
CA GLU A 134 9.90 -0.53 20.30
C GLU A 134 8.46 -0.24 20.69
N ASP A 135 8.27 0.38 21.86
CA ASP A 135 6.98 0.88 22.37
C ASP A 135 6.44 2.05 21.51
N ASP A 136 6.56 1.95 20.18
CA ASP A 136 5.92 2.88 19.26
C ASP A 136 4.52 2.34 18.92
N PRO A 137 3.44 3.05 19.28
CA PRO A 137 2.08 2.66 18.90
C PRO A 137 1.83 2.68 17.38
N PHE A 138 2.75 3.25 16.59
CA PHE A 138 2.71 3.28 15.13
C PHE A 138 4.09 2.98 14.56
N PRO A 139 4.48 1.71 14.39
CA PRO A 139 5.75 1.33 13.77
C PRO A 139 5.80 1.89 12.35
N ALA A 140 6.38 3.07 12.19
CA ALA A 140 6.50 3.71 10.89
C ALA A 140 7.57 3.01 10.05
N ASP A 141 7.58 3.35 8.76
CA ASP A 141 8.68 3.05 7.85
C ASP A 141 8.81 1.56 7.45
N ARG A 142 7.68 0.83 7.34
CA ARG A 142 7.64 -0.59 6.94
C ARG A 142 6.90 -0.84 5.62
N LEU A 143 7.45 -1.73 4.79
CA LEU A 143 6.71 -2.35 3.69
C LEU A 143 5.68 -3.32 4.26
N HIS A 144 4.55 -3.45 3.57
CA HIS A 144 3.56 -4.46 3.89
C HIS A 144 3.78 -5.74 3.12
N SER A 145 4.05 -5.63 1.83
CA SER A 145 4.32 -6.81 1.01
C SER A 145 5.02 -6.46 -0.29
N ALA A 146 5.64 -7.46 -0.89
CA ALA A 146 6.10 -7.39 -2.27
C ALA A 146 5.98 -8.76 -2.93
N SER A 147 5.70 -8.78 -4.23
CA SER A 147 5.70 -9.99 -5.05
C SER A 147 6.38 -9.73 -6.39
N VAL A 148 6.98 -10.78 -6.96
CA VAL A 148 7.72 -10.71 -8.22
C VAL A 148 7.04 -11.62 -9.24
N ALA A 149 6.74 -11.05 -10.39
CA ALA A 149 6.28 -11.78 -11.57
C ALA A 149 7.20 -11.46 -12.76
N THR A 150 7.09 -12.24 -13.83
CA THR A 150 7.83 -11.93 -15.07
C THR A 150 7.45 -10.54 -15.57
N GLY A 151 8.43 -9.63 -15.60
CA GLY A 151 8.25 -8.25 -16.07
C GLY A 151 7.57 -7.29 -15.09
N ALA A 152 7.28 -7.69 -13.86
CA ALA A 152 6.61 -6.83 -12.89
C ALA A 152 6.99 -7.12 -11.44
N VAL A 153 6.99 -6.08 -10.62
CA VAL A 153 7.09 -6.16 -9.16
C VAL A 153 5.88 -5.44 -8.57
N SER A 154 5.05 -6.14 -7.81
CA SER A 154 3.94 -5.53 -7.07
C SER A 154 4.38 -5.28 -5.64
N VAL A 155 4.08 -4.10 -5.11
CA VAL A 155 4.51 -3.68 -3.78
C VAL A 155 3.36 -2.93 -3.11
N ASP A 156 3.04 -3.36 -1.90
CA ASP A 156 2.32 -2.53 -0.94
C ASP A 156 3.37 -1.86 -0.06
N PHE A 157 3.54 -0.55 -0.24
CA PHE A 157 4.57 0.18 0.48
C PHE A 157 4.23 0.43 1.94
N GLY A 158 2.99 0.24 2.38
CA GLY A 158 2.58 0.53 3.74
C GLY A 158 3.09 1.87 4.25
N THR A 159 3.67 1.90 5.45
CA THR A 159 4.27 3.11 6.02
C THR A 159 5.71 3.38 5.56
N ALA A 160 6.29 2.56 4.66
CA ALA A 160 7.68 2.68 4.21
C ALA A 160 8.04 4.08 3.71
N PRO A 161 9.30 4.54 3.86
CA PRO A 161 9.73 5.83 3.34
C PRO A 161 9.68 5.87 1.81
N SER A 162 9.52 7.07 1.26
CA SER A 162 9.54 7.29 -0.20
C SER A 162 10.85 6.83 -0.87
N ALA A 163 11.94 6.77 -0.10
CA ALA A 163 13.21 6.21 -0.53
C ALA A 163 13.11 4.74 -0.98
N ALA A 164 12.19 3.94 -0.43
CA ALA A 164 12.02 2.54 -0.79
C ALA A 164 11.68 2.37 -2.28
N LEU A 165 10.77 3.20 -2.82
CA LEU A 165 10.41 3.19 -4.24
C LEU A 165 11.57 3.69 -5.12
N VAL A 166 12.27 4.74 -4.70
CA VAL A 166 13.42 5.28 -5.44
C VAL A 166 14.56 4.26 -5.51
N GLU A 167 14.82 3.54 -4.42
CA GLU A 167 15.79 2.45 -4.37
C GLU A 167 15.37 1.29 -5.28
N LEU A 168 14.09 0.90 -5.29
CA LEU A 168 13.59 -0.15 -6.18
C LEU A 168 13.84 0.17 -7.66
N VAL A 169 13.51 1.40 -8.10
CA VAL A 169 13.77 1.84 -9.48
C VAL A 169 15.27 1.87 -9.79
N SER A 170 16.09 2.31 -8.84
CA SER A 170 17.55 2.32 -8.98
C SER A 170 18.14 0.90 -9.10
N LEU A 171 17.57 -0.06 -8.37
CA LEU A 171 17.95 -1.48 -8.43
C LEU A 171 17.62 -2.10 -9.79
N LEU A 172 16.47 -1.76 -10.38
CA LEU A 172 16.11 -2.21 -11.72
C LEU A 172 17.04 -1.59 -12.78
N GLU A 173 17.36 -0.30 -12.66
CA GLU A 173 18.32 0.39 -13.55
C GLU A 173 19.71 -0.24 -13.49
N ALA A 174 20.22 -0.51 -12.27
CA ALA A 174 21.51 -1.16 -12.04
C ALA A 174 21.56 -2.59 -12.60
N ARG A 175 20.41 -3.28 -12.68
CA ARG A 175 20.28 -4.60 -13.33
C ARG A 175 20.12 -4.53 -14.84
N GLY A 176 20.06 -3.33 -15.40
CA GLY A 176 20.12 -3.09 -16.82
C GLY A 176 18.78 -2.76 -17.47
N ALA A 177 17.71 -2.57 -16.69
CA ALA A 177 16.41 -2.15 -17.21
C ALA A 177 16.57 -0.87 -18.06
N LYS A 178 15.86 -0.79 -19.18
CA LYS A 178 15.84 0.39 -20.06
C LYS A 178 14.51 1.11 -20.03
N ALA A 179 13.44 0.43 -19.64
CA ALA A 179 12.12 1.01 -19.46
C ALA A 179 11.48 0.49 -18.16
N VAL A 180 10.93 1.42 -17.38
CA VAL A 180 10.07 1.13 -16.23
C VAL A 180 8.79 1.93 -16.35
N GLN A 181 7.67 1.28 -16.10
CA GLN A 181 6.37 1.90 -15.93
C GLN A 181 5.87 1.60 -14.52
N ILE A 182 5.36 2.61 -13.84
CA ILE A 182 4.73 2.49 -12.52
C ILE A 182 3.25 2.82 -12.67
N ASP A 183 2.40 1.95 -12.16
CA ASP A 183 0.96 2.16 -11.99
C ASP A 183 0.40 1.46 -10.74
N ALA A 184 -0.92 1.46 -10.58
CA ALA A 184 -1.64 0.71 -9.58
C ALA A 184 -2.47 -0.38 -10.24
N SER A 185 -2.62 -1.52 -9.56
CA SER A 185 -3.38 -2.66 -10.08
C SER A 185 -4.89 -2.44 -9.99
N ARG A 186 -5.36 -1.69 -9.00
CA ARG A 186 -6.77 -1.36 -8.79
C ARG A 186 -7.22 -0.23 -9.71
N ASP A 187 -8.34 -0.46 -10.41
CA ASP A 187 -9.09 0.57 -11.12
C ASP A 187 -10.23 1.06 -10.21
N ASP A 188 -10.15 2.28 -9.67
CA ASP A 188 -11.28 2.90 -8.95
C ASP A 188 -12.38 3.39 -9.90
N ALA A 189 -12.37 2.94 -11.16
CA ALA A 189 -13.22 3.41 -12.23
C ALA A 189 -14.51 2.61 -12.34
N GLU A 190 -15.25 2.40 -11.24
CA GLU A 190 -16.67 1.98 -11.28
C GLU A 190 -17.46 2.56 -10.10
N THR A 191 -17.72 3.86 -10.13
CA THR A 191 -18.97 4.39 -9.55
C THR A 191 -19.55 5.38 -10.55
N ASP A 192 -20.38 4.87 -11.45
CA ASP A 192 -21.26 5.69 -12.25
C ASP A 192 -22.32 6.29 -11.29
N PRO A 193 -22.37 7.62 -11.09
CA PRO A 193 -23.37 8.23 -10.22
C PRO A 193 -24.81 8.06 -10.72
N ASP A 194 -25.01 7.50 -11.92
CA ASP A 194 -26.33 7.23 -12.52
C ASP A 194 -26.87 5.80 -12.27
N ASP A 195 -26.18 4.92 -11.53
CA ASP A 195 -26.72 3.61 -11.13
C ASP A 195 -27.59 3.71 -9.87
N GLU A 196 -28.71 4.45 -9.97
CA GLU A 196 -29.79 4.40 -8.98
C GLU A 196 -30.57 3.09 -9.10
N THR A 197 -30.05 1.99 -8.53
CA THR A 197 -30.93 0.95 -7.98
C THR A 197 -31.19 1.25 -6.52
N VAL A 198 -32.14 2.14 -6.27
CA VAL A 198 -32.77 2.28 -4.96
C VAL A 198 -33.68 1.07 -4.77
N GLU A 199 -33.12 -0.03 -4.25
CA GLU A 199 -33.94 -0.98 -3.52
C GLU A 199 -34.10 -0.44 -2.10
N ASP A 200 -35.34 -0.09 -1.74
CA ASP A 200 -35.74 0.24 -0.38
C ASP A 200 -35.32 -0.91 0.56
N VAL A 201 -34.23 -0.73 1.31
CA VAL A 201 -33.86 -1.65 2.38
C VAL A 201 -34.55 -1.18 3.65
N GLU A 202 -35.56 -1.93 4.08
CA GLU A 202 -36.12 -1.81 5.42
C GLU A 202 -34.98 -1.96 6.45
N LEU A 203 -34.84 -0.98 7.33
CA LEU A 203 -33.83 -0.98 8.40
C LEU A 203 -34.25 -2.01 9.45
N ASP A 204 -33.57 -3.15 9.49
CA ASP A 204 -33.60 -4.07 10.63
C ASP A 204 -32.77 -3.47 11.78
N GLU A 205 -33.36 -3.37 12.98
CA GLU A 205 -32.74 -2.77 14.18
C GLU A 205 -31.60 -3.61 14.80
N ASP A 206 -31.06 -4.60 14.07
CA ASP A 206 -30.03 -5.56 14.50
C ASP A 206 -28.81 -5.60 13.53
N GLU A 207 -28.41 -4.48 12.94
CA GLU A 207 -27.16 -4.43 12.16
C GLU A 207 -25.93 -4.53 13.06
N SER A 208 -25.06 -5.51 12.75
CA SER A 208 -23.79 -5.74 13.44
C SER A 208 -22.74 -4.72 12.98
N LEU A 209 -21.86 -4.28 13.89
CA LEU A 209 -20.73 -3.37 13.63
C LEU A 209 -19.89 -3.73 12.39
N LEU A 210 -19.79 -5.03 12.07
CA LEU A 210 -19.09 -5.52 10.88
C LEU A 210 -19.74 -5.11 9.56
N ASP A 211 -21.05 -4.85 9.54
CA ASP A 211 -21.80 -4.43 8.35
C ASP A 211 -21.71 -2.91 8.13
N ILE A 212 -21.49 -2.13 9.20
CA ILE A 212 -21.25 -0.68 9.14
C ILE A 212 -19.85 -0.38 8.60
N VAL A 213 -18.83 -1.12 9.08
CA VAL A 213 -17.43 -0.97 8.63
C VAL A 213 -17.27 -1.35 7.14
N ARG A 214 -18.07 -2.28 6.63
CA ARG A 214 -18.07 -2.68 5.22
C ARG A 214 -18.76 -1.69 4.27
N ARG A 215 -19.66 -0.83 4.78
CA ARG A 215 -20.49 0.06 3.95
C ARG A 215 -20.04 1.52 3.92
N ARG A 216 -19.17 1.95 4.83
CA ARG A 216 -18.74 3.35 4.91
C ARG A 216 -17.23 3.45 4.83
N GLY A 217 -16.71 3.52 3.61
CA GLY A 217 -15.45 4.21 3.37
C GLY A 217 -15.52 5.64 3.95
N PRO A 218 -14.40 6.23 4.41
CA PRO A 218 -14.43 7.52 5.06
C PRO A 218 -14.94 8.60 4.08
N LEU A 219 -16.01 9.29 4.47
CA LEU A 219 -16.39 10.56 3.86
C LEU A 219 -15.33 11.59 4.22
N LEU A 220 -14.42 11.87 3.28
CA LEU A 220 -13.48 12.97 3.35
C LEU A 220 -14.23 14.30 3.53
N ASN A 221 -13.90 15.05 4.58
CA ASN A 221 -14.25 16.46 4.80
C ASN A 221 -12.98 17.26 5.07
#